data_AF-A0A9N9E3R0-F1
#
_entry.id   AF-A0A9N9E3R0-F1
#
_cell.length_a   1.000
_cell.length_b   1.000
_cell.length_c   1.000
_cell.angle_alpha   90.00
_cell.angle_beta   90.00
_cell.angle_gamma   90.00
#
_symmetry.space_group_name_H-M   'P 1'
#
loop_
_entity.id
_entity.type
_entity.pdbx_description
1 polymer ?
#
loop_
_entity_poly.entity_id
_entity_poly.type
_entity_poly.pdbx_seq_one_letter_code
_entity_poly.pdbx_strand_id
1 'polypeptide(L)'
;MISEDNSSCHPKAAMSTSLNVMDPMQITTSATSRRNLSTLEDFISVISQTMSSAAPAVQYPYGMDRGIPNDAKIQYAMYYVDQGLQRFPDSYDLKYFAHKIAVRQGNMSKATEFFMSLRRLYKDHEPFKEYLAQIAHSVINTHADENF
;
A
#
# COMPACT_ATOMS: atom_id res chain seq x y z
N MET A 1 -11.66 76.95 -8.45
CA MET A 1 -12.99 76.52 -7.98
C MET A 1 -13.13 75.03 -8.30
N ILE A 2 -13.30 74.23 -7.24
CA ILE A 2 -13.99 72.91 -7.18
C ILE A 2 -13.21 71.76 -7.85
N SER A 3 -12.55 70.87 -7.08
CA SER A 3 -13.05 69.56 -6.55
C SER A 3 -13.27 68.54 -7.70
N GLU A 4 -12.99 67.23 -7.63
CA GLU A 4 -12.82 66.24 -6.57
C GLU A 4 -12.41 64.94 -7.32
N ASP A 5 -11.42 64.19 -6.85
CA ASP A 5 -11.56 62.88 -6.19
C ASP A 5 -11.45 61.64 -7.09
N ASN A 6 -10.74 60.65 -6.55
CA ASN A 6 -10.96 59.20 -6.70
C ASN A 6 -10.71 58.54 -8.08
N SER A 7 -10.19 57.32 -8.19
CA SER A 7 -9.60 56.40 -7.23
C SER A 7 -8.95 55.29 -8.06
N SER A 8 -7.71 54.96 -7.70
CA SER A 8 -7.16 53.62 -7.56
C SER A 8 -7.41 52.54 -8.62
N CYS A 9 -6.28 52.12 -9.18
CA CYS A 9 -5.99 50.92 -9.95
C CYS A 9 -6.37 49.62 -9.19
N HIS A 10 -7.15 48.72 -9.80
CA HIS A 10 -7.08 47.27 -9.55
C HIS A 10 -7.61 46.46 -10.74
N PRO A 11 -6.83 45.54 -11.32
CA PRO A 11 -7.32 44.56 -12.29
C PRO A 11 -8.06 43.41 -11.61
N LYS A 12 -9.09 42.91 -12.30
CA LYS A 12 -9.89 41.71 -11.99
C LYS A 12 -8.98 40.55 -11.56
N ALA A 13 -9.12 40.12 -10.31
CA ALA A 13 -8.58 38.86 -9.83
C ALA A 13 -9.22 37.70 -10.63
N ALA A 14 -8.39 37.00 -11.40
CA ALA A 14 -8.71 35.68 -11.89
C ALA A 14 -8.88 34.77 -10.68
N MET A 15 -10.09 34.27 -10.45
CA MET A 15 -10.33 33.20 -9.49
C MET A 15 -9.65 31.94 -10.00
N SER A 16 -8.39 31.77 -9.60
CA SER A 16 -7.69 30.51 -9.65
C SER A 16 -8.43 29.56 -8.70
N THR A 17 -9.32 28.75 -9.27
CA THR A 17 -9.81 27.54 -8.63
C THR A 17 -8.63 26.59 -8.58
N SER A 18 -7.76 26.81 -7.59
CA SER A 18 -6.78 25.81 -7.19
C SER A 18 -7.58 24.67 -6.60
N LEU A 19 -8.01 23.76 -7.47
CA LEU A 19 -8.46 22.44 -7.08
C LEU A 19 -7.28 21.87 -6.29
N ASN A 20 -7.42 21.84 -4.98
CA ASN A 20 -6.44 21.25 -4.09
C ASN A 20 -6.49 19.75 -4.38
N VAL A 21 -5.75 19.32 -5.40
CA VAL A 21 -5.44 17.92 -5.63
C VAL A 21 -4.58 17.53 -4.44
N MET A 22 -5.24 17.13 -3.36
CA MET A 22 -4.58 16.55 -2.21
C MET A 22 -3.83 15.33 -2.71
N ASP A 23 -2.51 15.45 -2.73
CA ASP A 23 -1.61 14.36 -3.01
C ASP A 23 -1.95 13.23 -2.02
N PRO A 24 -2.34 12.03 -2.47
CA PRO A 24 -2.73 10.93 -1.57
C PRO A 24 -1.61 10.57 -0.58
N MET A 25 -0.38 11.02 -0.83
CA MET A 25 0.77 10.91 0.05
C MET A 25 0.71 11.78 1.33
N GLN A 26 -0.17 12.79 1.40
CA GLN A 26 -0.31 13.64 2.60
C GLN A 26 -1.34 13.15 3.62
N ILE A 27 -2.15 12.14 3.29
CA ILE A 27 -3.20 11.64 4.20
C ILE A 27 -2.60 10.74 5.31
N THR A 28 -1.34 10.33 5.21
CA THR A 28 -0.70 9.40 6.17
C THR A 28 0.14 10.08 7.26
N THR A 29 0.30 11.40 7.25
CA THR A 29 1.31 12.07 8.09
C THR A 29 0.95 12.28 9.56
N SER A 30 -0.24 11.91 10.04
CA SER A 30 -0.64 12.24 11.42
C SER A 30 -0.28 11.20 12.49
N ALA A 31 0.17 9.99 12.14
CA ALA A 31 0.46 8.95 13.16
C ALA A 31 1.74 8.13 12.92
N THR A 32 2.38 8.22 11.75
CA THR A 32 3.68 7.58 11.52
C THR A 32 4.69 8.68 11.29
N SER A 33 5.19 9.21 12.42
CA SER A 33 6.43 9.96 12.51
C SER A 33 7.45 9.35 11.54
N ARG A 34 8.20 10.18 10.81
CA ARG A 34 9.28 9.79 9.88
C ARG A 34 10.28 8.89 10.62
N ARG A 35 9.98 7.60 10.78
CA ARG A 35 10.89 6.63 11.36
C ARG A 35 12.00 6.50 10.35
N ASN A 36 13.22 6.75 10.80
CA ASN A 36 14.42 6.55 10.01
C ASN A 36 14.61 5.03 9.90
N LEU A 37 13.88 4.38 9.00
CA LEU A 37 13.96 2.95 8.79
C LEU A 37 15.36 2.64 8.27
N SER A 38 16.12 1.88 9.03
CA SER A 38 17.53 1.62 8.74
C SER A 38 17.83 0.14 8.63
N THR A 39 17.07 -0.69 9.36
CA THR A 39 17.23 -2.14 9.39
C THR A 39 16.15 -2.83 8.58
N LEU A 40 16.42 -4.07 8.15
CA LEU A 40 15.43 -4.91 7.49
C LEU A 40 14.19 -5.15 8.38
N GLU A 41 14.41 -5.32 9.69
CA GLU A 41 13.33 -5.53 10.67
C GLU A 41 12.40 -4.32 10.78
N ASP A 42 12.93 -3.10 10.67
CA ASP A 42 12.11 -1.88 10.66
C ASP A 42 11.11 -1.89 9.49
N PHE A 43 11.57 -2.28 8.29
CA PHE A 43 10.71 -2.39 7.12
C PHE A 43 9.66 -3.49 7.31
N ILE A 44 10.09 -4.69 7.70
CA ILE A 44 9.20 -5.84 7.94
C ILE A 44 8.12 -5.48 8.95
N SER A 45 8.48 -4.81 10.05
CA SER A 45 7.55 -4.40 11.11
C SER A 45 6.48 -3.44 10.59
N VAL A 46 6.87 -2.39 9.86
CA VAL A 46 5.92 -1.41 9.30
C VAL A 46 5.00 -2.07 8.27
N ILE A 47 5.54 -2.91 7.38
CA ILE A 47 4.77 -3.62 6.36
C ILE A 47 3.77 -4.57 7.02
N SER A 48 4.21 -5.37 7.98
CA SER A 48 3.36 -6.33 8.71
C SER A 48 2.23 -5.63 9.46
N GLN A 49 2.53 -4.54 10.18
CA GLN A 49 1.52 -3.75 10.90
C GLN A 49 0.49 -3.13 9.93
N THR A 50 0.96 -2.60 8.80
CA THR A 50 0.09 -2.02 7.77
C THR A 50 -0.80 -3.08 7.14
N MET A 51 -0.24 -4.25 6.79
CA MET A 51 -0.97 -5.35 6.17
C MET A 51 -1.96 -6.04 7.11
N SER A 52 -1.69 -6.05 8.41
CA SER A 52 -2.60 -6.60 9.43
C SER A 52 -3.78 -5.68 9.71
N SER A 53 -3.58 -4.35 9.61
CA SER A 53 -4.64 -3.34 9.78
C SER A 53 -5.43 -3.05 8.51
N ALA A 54 -4.94 -3.49 7.34
CA ALA A 54 -5.71 -3.56 6.12
C ALA A 54 -6.62 -4.79 6.21
N ALA A 55 -7.90 -4.58 6.53
CA ALA A 55 -8.87 -5.67 6.56
C ALA A 55 -8.91 -6.36 5.19
N PRO A 56 -9.06 -7.70 5.11
CA PRO A 56 -9.55 -8.30 3.87
C PRO A 56 -10.86 -7.59 3.52
N ALA A 57 -11.12 -7.34 2.24
CA ALA A 57 -12.30 -6.62 1.78
C ALA A 57 -13.59 -7.40 2.10
N VAL A 58 -13.98 -7.47 3.37
CA VAL A 58 -15.31 -7.86 3.82
C VAL A 58 -16.14 -6.61 3.57
N GLN A 59 -16.97 -6.67 2.54
CA GLN A 59 -17.88 -5.61 2.17
C GLN A 59 -18.93 -5.48 3.29
N TYR A 60 -18.62 -4.70 4.32
CA TYR A 60 -19.60 -4.36 5.35
C TYR A 60 -20.65 -3.43 4.72
N PRO A 61 -21.94 -3.80 4.71
CA PRO A 61 -23.00 -3.01 4.06
C PRO A 61 -23.29 -1.68 4.78
N TYR A 62 -22.69 -1.43 5.94
CA TYR A 62 -22.79 -0.16 6.65
C TYR A 62 -21.40 0.31 7.03
N GLY A 63 -20.88 1.23 6.22
CA GLY A 63 -19.56 1.81 6.41
C GLY A 63 -19.46 2.58 7.73
N MET A 64 -18.33 2.36 8.40
CA MET A 64 -17.57 3.39 9.13
C MET A 64 -16.19 2.81 9.45
N ASP A 65 -15.28 2.83 8.48
CA ASP A 65 -13.85 2.83 8.81
C ASP A 65 -13.42 4.31 8.80
N ARG A 66 -13.34 4.93 10.00
CA ARG A 66 -12.82 6.30 10.18
C ARG A 66 -11.28 6.31 10.06
N GLY A 67 -10.75 5.59 9.08
CA GLY A 67 -9.33 5.31 8.89
C GLY A 67 -8.90 5.41 7.44
N ILE A 68 -7.59 5.30 7.19
CA ILE A 68 -7.01 5.26 5.85
C ILE A 68 -7.70 4.12 5.06
N PRO A 69 -8.23 4.38 3.85
CA PRO A 69 -8.85 3.35 3.01
C PRO A 69 -7.92 2.14 2.84
N ASN A 70 -8.47 0.92 2.78
CA ASN A 70 -7.66 -0.30 2.63
C ASN A 70 -6.71 -0.22 1.43
N ASP A 71 -7.13 0.38 0.32
CA ASP A 71 -6.29 0.59 -0.85
C ASP A 71 -5.08 1.48 -0.52
N ALA A 72 -5.28 2.57 0.22
CA ALA A 72 -4.20 3.46 0.63
C ALA A 72 -3.24 2.78 1.62
N LYS A 73 -3.72 1.91 2.52
CA LYS A 73 -2.86 1.07 3.38
C LYS A 73 -2.04 0.09 2.54
N ILE A 74 -2.64 -0.55 1.54
CA ILE A 74 -1.95 -1.48 0.64
C ILE A 74 -0.88 -0.75 -0.20
N GLN A 75 -1.17 0.45 -0.71
CA GLN A 75 -0.18 1.27 -1.41
C GLN A 75 0.96 1.70 -0.48
N TYR A 76 0.65 2.07 0.75
CA TYR A 76 1.64 2.43 1.77
C TYR A 76 2.56 1.24 2.12
N ALA A 77 2.00 0.03 2.25
CA ALA A 77 2.79 -1.18 2.44
C ALA A 77 3.70 -1.47 1.25
N MET A 78 3.20 -1.31 0.01
CA MET A 78 4.00 -1.50 -1.20
C MET A 78 5.17 -0.52 -1.28
N TYR A 79 4.94 0.75 -0.92
CA TYR A 79 6.01 1.74 -0.86
C TYR A 79 7.18 1.30 0.03
N TYR A 80 6.91 0.75 1.22
CA TYR A 80 7.98 0.25 2.10
C TYR A 80 8.60 -1.05 1.62
N VAL A 81 7.85 -1.91 0.93
CA VAL A 81 8.43 -3.07 0.25
C VAL A 81 9.44 -2.62 -0.80
N ASP A 82 9.09 -1.66 -1.66
CA ASP A 82 9.99 -1.17 -2.71
C ASP A 82 11.24 -0.51 -2.13
N GLN A 83 11.09 0.34 -1.10
CA GLN A 83 12.22 0.94 -0.39
C GLN A 83 13.10 -0.11 0.31
N GLY A 84 12.48 -1.11 0.93
CA GLY A 84 13.19 -2.21 1.57
C GLY A 84 13.98 -3.04 0.56
N LEU A 85 13.38 -3.39 -0.58
CA LEU A 85 14.01 -4.21 -1.62
C LEU A 85 15.15 -3.48 -2.33
N GLN A 86 15.12 -2.15 -2.42
CA GLN A 86 16.26 -1.38 -2.91
C GLN A 86 17.50 -1.53 -2.01
N ARG A 87 17.31 -1.75 -0.71
CA ARG A 87 18.39 -1.89 0.28
C ARG A 87 18.75 -3.35 0.59
N PHE A 88 17.76 -4.22 0.58
CA PHE A 88 17.86 -5.65 0.91
C PHE A 88 17.24 -6.48 -0.22
N PRO A 89 17.87 -6.51 -1.41
CA PRO A 89 17.28 -7.11 -2.61
C PRO A 89 17.06 -8.62 -2.51
N ASP A 90 17.81 -9.28 -1.62
CA ASP A 90 17.76 -10.73 -1.39
C ASP A 90 17.01 -11.10 -0.11
N SER A 91 16.19 -10.19 0.44
CA SER A 91 15.32 -10.52 1.57
C SER A 91 14.15 -11.40 1.14
N TYR A 92 14.05 -12.58 1.75
CA TYR A 92 12.89 -13.45 1.62
C TYR A 92 11.60 -12.75 2.05
N ASP A 93 11.60 -12.15 3.25
CA ASP A 93 10.40 -11.55 3.85
C ASP A 93 9.84 -10.41 2.99
N LEU A 94 10.71 -9.56 2.45
CA LEU A 94 10.25 -8.47 1.59
C LEU A 94 9.65 -8.98 0.28
N LYS A 95 10.25 -10.00 -0.35
CA LYS A 95 9.67 -10.63 -1.56
C LYS A 95 8.37 -11.37 -1.26
N TYR A 96 8.28 -11.99 -0.08
CA TYR A 96 7.07 -12.62 0.43
C TYR A 96 5.95 -11.59 0.61
N PHE A 97 6.22 -10.45 1.24
CA PHE A 97 5.25 -9.36 1.36
C PHE A 97 4.87 -8.78 -0.01
N ALA A 98 5.84 -8.57 -0.90
CA ALA A 98 5.59 -8.07 -2.26
C ALA A 98 4.57 -8.95 -3.00
N HIS A 99 4.75 -10.27 -2.91
CA HIS A 99 3.81 -11.23 -3.49
C HIS A 99 2.42 -11.12 -2.83
N LYS A 100 2.31 -11.14 -1.49
CA LYS A 100 1.00 -11.06 -0.80
C LYS A 100 0.26 -9.75 -1.09
N ILE A 101 0.98 -8.64 -1.16
CA ILE A 101 0.41 -7.33 -1.51
C ILE A 101 -0.11 -7.37 -2.95
N ALA A 102 0.68 -7.89 -3.90
CA ALA A 102 0.25 -8.00 -5.29
C ALA A 102 -1.00 -8.88 -5.48
N VAL A 103 -1.10 -10.00 -4.74
CA VAL A 103 -2.31 -10.84 -4.71
C VAL A 103 -3.51 -10.05 -4.18
N ARG A 104 -3.36 -9.30 -3.07
CA ARG A 104 -4.44 -8.47 -2.52
C ARG A 104 -4.88 -7.34 -3.46
N GLN A 105 -3.96 -6.78 -4.24
CA GLN A 105 -4.26 -5.77 -5.26
C GLN A 105 -4.95 -6.36 -6.50
N GLY A 106 -5.09 -7.68 -6.60
CA GLY A 106 -5.55 -8.34 -7.82
C GLY A 106 -4.53 -8.26 -8.97
N ASN A 107 -3.31 -7.80 -8.72
CA ASN A 107 -2.26 -7.67 -9.73
C ASN A 107 -1.54 -9.02 -9.90
N MET A 108 -2.20 -9.94 -10.58
CA MET A 108 -1.71 -11.32 -10.75
C MET A 108 -0.41 -11.41 -11.56
N SER A 109 -0.17 -10.44 -12.45
CA SER A 109 1.10 -10.36 -13.19
C SER A 109 2.28 -10.14 -12.24
N LYS A 110 2.24 -9.10 -11.40
CA LYS A 110 3.27 -8.85 -10.38
C LYS A 110 3.32 -9.95 -9.33
N ALA A 111 2.17 -10.48 -8.91
CA ALA A 111 2.13 -11.58 -7.95
C ALA A 111 2.90 -12.80 -8.49
N THR A 112 2.70 -13.14 -9.76
CA THR A 112 3.41 -14.24 -10.43
C THR A 112 4.91 -13.96 -10.49
N GLU A 113 5.32 -12.75 -10.86
CA GLU A 113 6.74 -12.36 -10.90
C GLU A 113 7.43 -12.56 -9.54
N PHE A 114 6.84 -12.02 -8.46
CA PHE A 114 7.39 -12.19 -7.12
C PHE A 114 7.40 -13.65 -6.67
N PHE A 115 6.35 -14.42 -7.00
CA PHE A 115 6.30 -15.84 -6.69
C PHE A 115 7.40 -16.64 -7.40
N MET A 116 7.63 -16.38 -8.69
CA MET A 116 8.69 -17.04 -9.45
C MET A 116 10.07 -16.66 -8.90
N SER A 117 10.26 -15.40 -8.48
CA SER A 117 11.48 -14.99 -7.80
C SER A 117 11.68 -15.74 -6.48
N LEU A 118 10.63 -15.91 -5.67
CA LEU A 118 10.69 -16.65 -4.42
C LEU A 118 11.06 -18.12 -4.67
N ARG A 119 10.39 -18.76 -5.63
CA ARG A 119 10.64 -20.14 -6.03
C ARG A 119 12.06 -20.37 -6.53
N ARG A 120 12.61 -19.42 -7.29
CA ARG A 120 13.97 -19.52 -7.84
C ARG A 120 15.04 -19.41 -6.76
N LEU A 121 14.87 -18.49 -5.81
CA LEU A 121 15.90 -18.12 -4.84
C LEU A 121 15.82 -18.91 -3.53
N TYR A 122 14.62 -19.33 -3.10
CA TYR A 122 14.37 -19.89 -1.77
C TYR A 122 13.72 -21.27 -1.82
N LYS A 123 13.97 -22.06 -2.88
CA LYS A 123 13.37 -23.39 -3.09
C LYS A 123 13.46 -24.33 -1.88
N ASP A 124 14.58 -24.28 -1.14
CA ASP A 124 14.85 -25.16 0.01
C ASP A 124 14.64 -24.45 1.36
N HIS A 125 14.21 -23.19 1.34
CA HIS A 125 13.98 -22.38 2.53
C HIS A 125 12.71 -22.81 3.24
N GLU A 126 12.81 -23.20 4.51
CA GLU A 126 11.69 -23.81 5.23
C GLU A 126 10.43 -22.92 5.30
N PRO A 127 10.53 -21.62 5.63
CA PRO A 127 9.39 -20.70 5.55
C PRO A 127 8.72 -20.63 4.16
N PHE A 128 9.48 -20.85 3.08
CA PHE A 128 8.90 -20.86 1.73
C PHE A 128 8.11 -22.15 1.48
N LYS A 129 8.58 -23.30 1.95
CA LYS A 129 7.84 -24.57 1.85
C LYS A 129 6.52 -24.52 2.61
N GLU A 130 6.54 -23.97 3.83
CA GLU A 130 5.32 -23.74 4.61
C GLU A 130 4.36 -22.81 3.86
N TYR A 131 4.90 -21.77 3.21
CA TYR A 131 4.08 -20.86 2.41
C TYR A 131 3.45 -21.54 1.19
N LEU A 132 4.19 -22.40 0.49
CA LEU A 132 3.65 -23.21 -0.60
C LEU A 132 2.51 -24.13 -0.13
N ALA A 133 2.65 -24.74 1.05
CA ALA A 133 1.59 -25.55 1.64
C ALA A 133 0.33 -24.72 1.94
N GLN A 134 0.48 -23.50 2.45
CA GLN A 134 -0.65 -22.58 2.70
C GLN A 134 -1.39 -22.21 1.40
N ILE A 135 -0.66 -21.92 0.32
CA ILE A 135 -1.28 -21.64 -0.99
C ILE A 135 -2.04 -22.87 -1.49
N ALA A 136 -1.42 -24.05 -1.43
CA ALA A 136 -2.04 -25.30 -1.88
C ALA A 136 -3.34 -25.60 -1.13
N HIS A 137 -3.34 -25.42 0.20
CA HIS A 137 -4.56 -25.59 1.01
C HIS A 137 -5.64 -24.56 0.66
N SER A 138 -5.27 -23.31 0.37
CA SER A 138 -6.22 -22.29 -0.05
C SER A 138 -6.92 -22.66 -1.36
N VAL A 139 -6.17 -23.15 -2.35
CA VAL A 139 -6.73 -23.54 -3.66
C VAL A 139 -7.68 -24.75 -3.51
N ILE A 140 -7.31 -25.75 -2.70
CA ILE A 140 -8.13 -26.94 -2.48
C ILE A 140 -9.48 -26.58 -1.84
N ASN A 141 -9.48 -25.69 -0.84
CA ASN A 141 -10.70 -25.30 -0.16
C ASN A 141 -11.62 -24.43 -1.04
N THR A 142 -11.07 -23.56 -1.89
CA THR A 142 -11.88 -22.77 -2.84
C THR A 142 -12.61 -23.67 -3.84
N HIS A 143 -12.00 -24.78 -4.28
CA HIS A 143 -12.66 -25.73 -5.17
C HIS A 143 -13.67 -26.67 -4.48
N ALA A 144 -13.61 -26.80 -3.15
CA ALA A 144 -14.59 -27.57 -2.40
C ALA A 144 -15.91 -26.81 -2.20
N ASP A 145 -15.85 -25.49 -2.02
CA ASP A 145 -17.03 -24.64 -1.80
C ASP A 145 -17.82 -24.33 -3.09
N GLU A 146 -17.22 -24.49 -4.28
CA GLU A 146 -17.92 -24.29 -5.57
C GLU A 146 -18.72 -25.52 -6.05
N ASN A 147 -18.69 -26.63 -5.32
CA ASN A 147 -19.34 -27.89 -5.69
C ASN A 147 -20.59 -28.25 -4.85
N PHE A 148 -21.20 -27.27 -4.14
CA PHE A 148 -22.42 -27.47 -3.36
C PHE A 148 -23.57 -26.55 -3.77
#